data_AF-A0AAW5TLB9-F1
#
_entry.id   AF-A0AAW5TLB9-F1
#
_cell.length_a   1.000
_cell.length_b   1.000
_cell.length_c   1.000
_cell.angle_alpha   90.00
_cell.angle_beta   90.00
_cell.angle_gamma   90.00
#
_symmetry.space_group_name_H-M   'P 1'
#
loop_
_entity.id
_entity.type
_entity.pdbx_description
1 polymer ?
#
loop_
_entity_poly.entity_id
_entity_poly.type
_entity_poly.pdbx_seq_one_letter_code
_entity_poly.pdbx_strand_id
1 'polypeptide(L)' 'MRLDKYLKVSRIIKRRPIAKEVADKGRIKVNGILAKSSTNLKIN' A
#
# COMPACT_ATOMS: atom_id res chain seq x y z
N MET A 1 -3.00 6.59 7.41
CA MET A 1 -2.23 6.84 6.15
C MET A 1 -2.57 5.77 5.12
N ARG A 2 -2.81 6.12 3.85
CA ARG A 2 -3.14 5.13 2.82
C ARG A 2 -1.97 4.19 2.53
N LEU A 3 -2.26 2.93 2.21
CA LEU A 3 -1.26 1.93 1.84
C LEU A 3 -0.37 2.39 0.68
N ASP A 4 -0.97 2.93 -0.40
CA ASP A 4 -0.22 3.47 -1.54
C ASP A 4 0.74 4.61 -1.15
N LYS A 5 0.32 5.45 -0.20
CA LYS A 5 1.13 6.56 0.32
C LYS A 5 2.25 6.03 1.20
N TYR A 6 1.95 5.04 2.04
CA TYR A 6 2.93 4.38 2.90
C TYR A 6 4.04 3.73 2.11
N LEU A 7 3.72 2.94 1.08
CA LEU A 7 4.72 2.28 0.24
C LEU A 7 5.64 3.27 -0.48
N LYS A 8 5.13 4.45 -0.85
CA LYS A 8 5.96 5.54 -1.41
C LYS A 8 6.86 6.18 -0.36
N VAL A 9 6.31 6.51 0.81
CA VAL A 9 7.05 7.25 1.86
C VAL A 9 8.13 6.37 2.47
N SER A 10 7.83 5.10 2.71
CA SER A 10 8.78 4.09 3.21
C SER A 10 9.75 3.61 2.13
N ARG A 11 9.71 4.19 0.92
CA ARG A 11 10.58 3.89 -0.24
C ARG A 11 10.59 2.42 -0.69
N ILE A 12 9.54 1.66 -0.38
CA ILE A 12 9.35 0.28 -0.89
C ILE A 12 9.02 0.33 -2.38
N ILE A 13 8.22 1.30 -2.80
CA ILE A 13 7.88 1.53 -4.21
C ILE A 13 8.20 2.99 -4.58
N LYS A 14 8.98 3.17 -5.65
CA LYS A 14 9.46 4.50 -6.10
C LYS A 14 8.34 5.44 -6.53
N ARG A 15 7.27 4.93 -7.15
CA ARG A 15 6.17 5.73 -7.70
C ARG A 15 4.82 5.31 -7.09
N ARG A 16 4.04 6.30 -6.66
CA ARG A 16 2.71 6.09 -6.05
C ARG A 16 1.68 5.40 -6.97
N PRO A 17 1.61 5.67 -8.30
CA PRO A 17 0.72 4.95 -9.20
C PRO A 17 1.03 3.45 -9.28
N ILE A 18 2.32 3.08 -9.25
CA ILE A 18 2.74 1.67 -9.25
C ILE A 18 2.31 1.00 -7.95
N ALA A 19 2.43 1.68 -6.81
CA ALA A 19 1.95 1.16 -5.54
C ALA A 19 0.43 0.91 -5.53
N LYS A 20 -0.34 1.78 -6.20
CA LYS A 20 -1.78 1.59 -6.37
C LYS A 20 -2.07 0.33 -7.18
N GLU A 21 -1.45 0.17 -8.34
CA GLU A 21 -1.67 -1.02 -9.18
C GLU A 21 -1.26 -2.32 -8.49
N VAL A 22 -0.13 -2.34 -7.76
CA VAL A 22 0.36 -3.53 -7.07
C VAL A 22 -0.59 -3.94 -5.93
N ALA A 23 -1.14 -2.94 -5.22
CA ALA A 23 -2.13 -3.20 -4.17
C ALA A 23 -3.46 -3.67 -4.77
N ASP A 24 -3.91 -3.07 -5.87
CA ASP A 24 -5.16 -3.47 -6.54
C ASP A 24 -5.02 -4.84 -7.22
N LYS A 25 -3.82 -5.23 -7.66
CA LYS A 25 -3.48 -6.59 -8.16
C LYS A 25 -3.38 -7.65 -7.05
N GLY A 26 -3.67 -7.29 -5.79
CA GLY A 26 -3.70 -8.24 -4.66
C GLY A 26 -2.33 -8.78 -4.25
N ARG A 27 -1.24 -8.07 -4.54
CA ARG A 27 0.12 -8.51 -4.18
C ARG A 27 0.56 -8.08 -2.78
N ILE A 28 -0.24 -7.27 -2.09
CA ILE A 28 0.11 -6.72 -0.79
C ILE A 28 -0.87 -7.24 0.25
N LYS A 29 -0.32 -7.86 1.30
CA LYS A 29 -1.05 -8.26 2.49
C LYS A 29 -0.64 -7.37 3.65
N VAL A 30 -1.61 -6.78 4.33
CA VAL A 30 -1.40 -6.05 5.57
C VAL A 30 -1.88 -6.96 6.70
N ASN A 31 -0.97 -7.36 7.60
CA ASN A 31 -1.27 -8.24 8.73
C ASN A 31 -2.00 -9.54 8.32
N GLY A 32 -1.60 -10.13 7.19
CA GLY A 32 -2.18 -11.37 6.66
C GLY A 32 -3.43 -11.20 5.79
N ILE A 33 -4.03 -10.01 5.73
CA ILE A 33 -5.24 -9.73 4.93
C ILE A 33 -4.85 -9.01 3.64
N LEU A 34 -5.43 -9.43 2.50
CA LEU A 34 -5.27 -8.74 1.22
C LEU A 34 -5.76 -7.30 1.33
N ALA A 35 -4.86 -6.34 1.10
CA ALA A 35 -5.14 -4.92 1.29
C ALA A 35 -5.27 -4.21 -0.06
N LYS A 36 -6.33 -3.40 -0.19
CA LYS A 36 -6.52 -2.52 -1.35
C LYS A 36 -5.65 -1.28 -1.21
N SER A 37 -5.41 -0.59 -2.32
CA SER A 37 -4.67 0.69 -2.30
C SER A 37 -5.26 1.71 -1.34
N SER A 38 -6.59 1.70 -1.14
CA SER A 38 -7.33 2.57 -0.23
C SER A 38 -7.26 2.21 1.25
N THR A 39 -6.66 1.07 1.62
CA THR A 39 -6.58 0.67 3.02
C THR A 39 -5.86 1.73 3.84
N ASN A 40 -6.55 2.22 4.88
CA ASN A 40 -5.99 3.18 5.83
C ASN A 40 -5.18 2.42 6.89
N LEU A 41 -3.86 2.59 6.86
CA LEU A 41 -2.96 2.13 7.90
C LEU A 41 -3.07 3.07 9.11
N LYS A 42 -3.27 2.48 10.28
CA LYS A 42 -3.15 3.17 11.56
C LYS A 42 -1.66 3.39 11.82
N ILE A 43 -1.26 4.65 11.93
CA ILE A 43 0.08 5.01 12.41
C ILE A 43 -0.13 5.27 13.91
N ASN A 44 0.52 4.48 14.75
CA ASN A 44 0.73 4.84 16.15
C ASN A 44 1.90 5.83 16.22
#